data_AF-A0A1M7RLJ4-F1
#
_entry.id   AF-A0A1M7RLJ4-F1
#
_cell.length_a   1.000
_cell.length_b   1.000
_cell.length_c   1.000
_cell.angle_alpha   90.00
_cell.angle_beta   90.00
_cell.angle_gamma   90.00
#
_symmetry.space_group_name_H-M   'P 1'
#
loop_
_entity.id
_entity.type
_entity.pdbx_description
1 polymer ?
#
loop_
_entity_poly.entity_id
_entity_poly.type
_entity_poly.pdbx_seq_one_letter_code
_entity_poly.pdbx_strand_id
1 'polypeptide(L)'
;MSLDTAIADRLPTGAQAHVVAPPPRYAVRAAYAAAAAATIGFIPLHAIWALGIPLFADPELFRPWYEDGGAVYLLTLNLLALLPAVLAIALVRPWGLVFPRWVPAFSGRQVPRILLIAPGVALSVALFAYTVFAAVLMPLQWNNPDAIFDARTGIYGIGQFLIWVGGLAIATHSYTRRTRRNAG
;
A
#
# COMPACT_ATOMS: atom_id res chain seq x y z
N MET A 1 3.45 46.70 -45.39
CA MET A 1 3.70 45.29 -45.01
C MET A 1 4.54 45.33 -43.74
N SER A 2 3.88 45.42 -42.57
CA SER A 2 4.51 45.78 -41.29
C SER A 2 5.21 44.59 -40.65
N LEU A 3 6.39 44.82 -40.09
CA LEU A 3 7.25 43.84 -39.42
C LEU A 3 6.64 43.24 -38.13
N ASP A 4 5.48 43.74 -37.70
CA ASP A 4 4.79 43.32 -36.48
C ASP A 4 4.09 41.96 -36.58
N THR A 5 3.89 41.42 -37.80
CA THR A 5 3.23 40.12 -37.99
C THR A 5 4.20 38.93 -37.83
N ALA A 6 5.50 39.16 -37.68
CA ALA A 6 6.51 38.11 -37.64
C ALA A 6 6.95 37.69 -36.21
N ILE A 7 6.54 38.43 -35.17
CA ILE A 7 6.97 38.17 -33.78
C ILE A 7 5.94 37.31 -33.00
N ALA A 8 4.70 37.21 -33.47
CA ALA A 8 3.66 36.41 -32.81
C ALA A 8 3.81 34.88 -32.98
N ASP A 9 4.75 34.40 -33.81
CA ASP A 9 4.87 32.99 -34.20
C ASP A 9 6.11 32.27 -33.61
N ARG A 10 6.68 32.79 -32.53
CA ARG A 10 7.83 32.16 -31.82
C ARG A 10 7.64 32.07 -30.32
N LEU A 11 6.45 31.71 -29.85
CA LEU A 11 6.38 31.04 -28.54
C LEU A 11 6.87 29.60 -28.76
N PRO A 12 7.99 29.19 -28.14
CA PRO A 12 8.47 27.82 -28.29
C PRO A 12 7.37 26.85 -27.86
N THR A 13 6.89 26.05 -28.81
CA THR A 13 5.99 24.91 -28.65
C THR A 13 6.71 23.77 -27.91
N GLY A 14 7.28 24.08 -26.74
CA GLY A 14 8.34 23.28 -26.13
C GLY A 14 8.44 23.49 -24.63
N ALA A 15 7.31 23.44 -23.93
CA ALA A 15 7.23 23.08 -22.50
C ALA A 15 5.76 22.99 -22.07
N GLN A 16 4.97 22.13 -22.72
CA GLN A 16 3.83 21.57 -21.99
C GLN A 16 4.45 20.67 -20.92
N ALA A 17 4.82 21.23 -19.77
CA ALA A 17 5.11 20.45 -18.58
C ALA A 17 3.87 19.58 -18.39
N HIS A 18 3.99 18.29 -18.72
CA HIS A 18 2.85 17.41 -18.83
C HIS A 18 2.33 17.16 -17.40
N VAL A 19 1.44 18.05 -16.94
CA VAL A 19 0.91 18.01 -15.58
C VAL A 19 0.06 16.75 -15.49
N VAL A 20 0.54 15.78 -14.72
CA VAL A 20 -0.21 14.56 -14.44
C VAL A 20 -1.52 14.98 -13.78
N ALA A 21 -2.64 14.54 -14.36
CA ALA A 21 -3.96 14.86 -13.84
C ALA A 21 -4.08 14.45 -12.35
N PRO A 22 -4.79 15.24 -11.52
CA PRO A 22 -5.01 14.89 -10.13
C PRO A 22 -5.75 13.54 -10.01
N PRO A 23 -5.55 12.80 -8.91
CA PRO A 23 -6.24 11.54 -8.70
C PRO A 23 -7.75 11.76 -8.56
N PRO A 24 -8.58 10.90 -9.18
CA PRO A 24 -10.02 10.95 -8.99
C PRO A 24 -10.40 10.55 -7.56
N ARG A 25 -11.55 11.03 -7.08
CA ARG A 25 -12.02 10.83 -5.68
C ARG A 25 -12.07 9.36 -5.25
N TYR A 26 -12.46 8.45 -6.15
CA TYR A 26 -12.50 7.02 -5.82
C TYR A 26 -11.11 6.44 -5.55
N ALA A 27 -10.09 6.89 -6.29
CA ALA A 27 -8.72 6.42 -6.11
C ALA A 27 -8.13 6.95 -4.80
N VAL A 28 -8.44 8.20 -4.44
CA VAL A 28 -8.08 8.78 -3.14
C VAL A 28 -8.72 7.96 -2.02
N ARG A 29 -10.04 7.72 -2.08
CA ARG A 29 -10.74 6.91 -1.06
C ARG A 29 -10.15 5.49 -0.96
N ALA A 30 -9.87 4.84 -2.09
CA ALA A 30 -9.27 3.52 -2.13
C ALA A 30 -7.88 3.48 -1.49
N ALA A 31 -7.02 4.48 -1.76
CA ALA A 31 -5.72 4.60 -1.15
C ALA A 31 -5.80 4.80 0.38
N TYR A 32 -6.69 5.67 0.85
CA TYR A 32 -6.92 5.86 2.28
C TYR A 32 -7.53 4.62 2.95
N ALA A 33 -8.44 3.92 2.27
CA ALA A 33 -8.97 2.65 2.76
C ALA A 33 -7.87 1.60 2.90
N ALA A 34 -6.97 1.48 1.91
CA ALA A 34 -5.81 0.60 2.00
C ALA A 34 -4.84 0.98 3.13
N ALA A 35 -4.54 2.27 3.28
CA ALA A 35 -3.67 2.74 4.35
C ALA A 35 -4.29 2.54 5.74
N ALA A 36 -5.59 2.82 5.89
CA ALA A 36 -6.32 2.54 7.12
C ALA A 36 -6.41 1.03 7.38
N ALA A 37 -6.55 0.22 6.33
CA ALA A 37 -6.60 -1.22 6.48
C ALA A 37 -5.31 -1.76 7.11
N ALA A 38 -4.17 -1.31 6.58
CA ALA A 38 -2.85 -1.59 7.13
C ALA A 38 -2.69 -1.08 8.57
N THR A 39 -2.95 0.21 8.79
CA THR A 39 -2.51 0.90 10.02
C THR A 39 -3.48 0.77 11.18
N ILE A 40 -4.77 0.66 10.91
CA ILE A 40 -5.82 0.65 11.93
C ILE A 40 -6.36 -0.76 12.16
N GLY A 41 -6.46 -1.60 11.12
CA GLY A 41 -6.97 -2.97 11.35
C GLY A 41 -5.93 -4.07 11.36
N PHE A 42 -4.77 -3.91 10.70
CA PHE A 42 -3.70 -4.91 10.81
C PHE A 42 -2.80 -4.62 12.03
N ILE A 43 -2.19 -3.43 12.08
CA ILE A 43 -1.13 -3.13 13.07
C ILE A 43 -1.58 -3.27 14.53
N PRO A 44 -2.73 -2.75 15.00
CA PRO A 44 -3.01 -2.73 16.45
C PRO A 44 -3.10 -4.12 17.08
N LEU A 45 -3.78 -5.06 16.42
CA LEU A 45 -3.88 -6.43 16.93
C LEU A 45 -2.52 -7.13 16.92
N HIS A 46 -1.76 -6.98 15.83
CA HIS A 46 -0.42 -7.57 15.73
C HIS A 46 0.58 -6.91 16.70
N ALA A 47 0.41 -5.64 17.03
CA ALA A 47 1.21 -4.93 18.02
C ALA A 47 0.91 -5.44 19.45
N ILE A 48 -0.36 -5.68 19.77
CA ILE A 48 -0.77 -6.31 21.04
C ILE A 48 -0.09 -7.69 21.17
N TRP A 49 -0.14 -8.51 20.11
CA TRP A 49 0.56 -9.79 20.07
C TRP A 49 2.08 -9.62 20.17
N ALA A 50 2.66 -8.61 19.53
CA ALA A 50 4.10 -8.34 19.58
C ALA A 50 4.57 -7.92 20.99
N LEU A 51 3.66 -7.45 21.85
CA LEU A 51 3.91 -7.16 23.26
C LEU A 51 3.73 -8.40 24.17
N GLY A 52 3.46 -9.58 23.58
CA GLY A 52 3.29 -10.84 24.31
C GLY A 52 1.90 -11.03 24.90
N ILE A 53 0.91 -10.23 24.50
CA ILE A 53 -0.47 -10.32 25.01
C ILE A 53 -1.27 -11.24 24.07
N PRO A 54 -1.71 -12.44 24.48
CA PRO A 54 -2.40 -13.41 23.62
C PRO A 54 -3.89 -13.08 23.41
N LEU A 55 -4.20 -11.87 22.96
CA LEU A 55 -5.59 -11.45 22.72
C LEU A 55 -6.18 -12.24 21.53
N PHE A 56 -7.29 -12.97 21.71
CA PHE A 56 -7.84 -13.87 20.68
C PHE A 56 -6.86 -14.97 20.22
N ALA A 57 -5.96 -15.40 21.11
CA ALA A 57 -5.05 -16.51 20.91
C ALA A 57 -5.11 -17.46 22.10
N ASP A 58 -4.77 -18.72 21.90
CA ASP A 58 -4.61 -19.69 22.99
C ASP A 58 -3.31 -19.38 23.77
N PRO A 59 -3.36 -19.06 25.08
CA PRO A 59 -2.17 -18.68 25.84
C PRO A 59 -1.12 -19.80 25.98
N GLU A 60 -1.56 -21.07 26.01
CA GLU A 60 -0.66 -22.22 26.19
C GLU A 60 0.15 -22.49 24.93
N LEU A 61 -0.46 -22.28 23.76
CA LEU A 61 0.20 -22.41 22.46
C LEU A 61 0.96 -21.13 22.06
N PHE A 62 0.43 -19.96 22.40
CA PHE A 62 1.02 -18.66 22.03
C PHE A 62 2.37 -18.44 22.68
N ARG A 63 2.52 -18.75 23.97
CA ARG A 63 3.76 -18.50 24.72
C ARG A 63 5.00 -19.22 24.14
N PRO A 64 5.01 -20.54 23.91
CA PRO A 64 6.17 -21.21 23.34
C PRO A 64 6.48 -20.70 21.92
N TRP A 65 5.46 -20.44 21.10
CA TRP A 65 5.65 -19.85 19.77
C TRP A 65 6.24 -18.42 19.83
N TYR A 66 5.77 -17.60 20.79
CA TYR A 66 6.23 -16.24 20.99
C TYR A 66 7.72 -16.21 21.41
N GLU A 67 8.10 -17.10 22.34
CA GLU A 67 9.48 -17.28 22.80
C GLU A 67 10.39 -17.82 21.69
N ASP A 68 9.88 -18.67 20.80
CA ASP A 68 10.60 -19.21 19.63
C ASP A 68 10.69 -18.22 18.43
N GLY A 69 10.60 -16.91 18.71
CA GLY A 69 10.77 -15.86 17.71
C GLY A 69 9.49 -15.24 17.17
N GLY A 70 8.31 -15.68 17.63
CA GLY A 70 7.03 -15.06 17.30
C GLY A 70 6.99 -13.55 17.60
N ALA A 71 7.68 -13.10 18.66
CA ALA A 71 7.82 -11.68 18.99
C ALA A 71 8.48 -10.86 17.86
N VAL A 72 9.64 -11.33 17.38
CA VAL A 72 10.42 -10.68 16.31
C VAL A 72 9.65 -10.72 14.99
N TYR A 73 8.99 -11.84 14.72
CA TYR A 73 8.12 -12.00 13.56
C TYR A 73 6.99 -10.94 13.54
N LEU A 74 6.26 -10.78 14.64
CA LEU A 74 5.16 -9.82 14.73
C LEU A 74 5.63 -8.36 14.66
N LEU A 75 6.76 -8.02 15.29
CA LEU A 75 7.37 -6.70 15.15
C LEU A 75 7.75 -6.40 13.70
N THR A 76 8.37 -7.38 13.04
CA THR A 76 8.76 -7.26 11.63
C THR A 76 7.55 -7.08 10.74
N LEU A 77 6.46 -7.84 10.97
CA LEU A 77 5.21 -7.68 10.23
C LEU A 77 4.59 -6.29 10.39
N ASN A 78 4.58 -5.75 11.62
CA ASN A 78 4.06 -4.40 11.86
C ASN A 78 4.85 -3.33 11.09
N LEU A 79 6.19 -3.43 11.10
CA LEU A 79 7.05 -2.52 10.35
C LEU A 79 6.84 -2.66 8.84
N LEU A 80 6.77 -3.91 8.34
CA LEU A 80 6.52 -4.18 6.93
C LEU A 80 5.14 -3.69 6.47
N ALA A 81 4.11 -3.74 7.31
CA ALA A 81 2.77 -3.26 7.00
C ALA A 81 2.73 -1.75 6.69
N LEU A 82 3.65 -0.97 7.25
CA LEU A 82 3.75 0.46 6.96
C LEU A 82 4.13 0.74 5.50
N LEU A 83 4.91 -0.14 4.86
CA LEU A 83 5.38 0.06 3.49
C LEU A 83 4.22 0.17 2.47
N PRO A 84 3.30 -0.82 2.36
CA PRO A 84 2.12 -0.71 1.52
C PRO A 84 1.17 0.43 1.95
N ALA A 85 1.11 0.79 3.22
CA ALA A 85 0.30 1.93 3.68
C ALA A 85 0.85 3.26 3.12
N VAL A 86 2.15 3.48 3.28
CA VAL A 86 2.87 4.63 2.73
C VAL A 86 2.75 4.65 1.21
N LEU A 87 2.94 3.50 0.55
CA LEU A 87 2.81 3.36 -0.89
C LEU A 87 1.40 3.72 -1.38
N ALA A 88 0.35 3.25 -0.70
CA ALA A 88 -1.04 3.60 -1.06
C ALA A 88 -1.25 5.11 -1.07
N ILE A 89 -0.76 5.82 -0.04
CA ILE A 89 -0.84 7.28 0.04
C ILE A 89 0.04 7.95 -1.03
N ALA A 90 1.24 7.41 -1.29
CA ALA A 90 2.15 7.92 -2.32
C ALA A 90 1.47 7.97 -3.69
N LEU A 91 0.73 6.92 -4.05
CA LEU A 91 0.03 6.79 -5.34
C LEU A 91 -1.01 7.90 -5.59
N VAL A 92 -1.52 8.56 -4.54
CA VAL A 92 -2.57 9.59 -4.63
C VAL A 92 -2.13 10.96 -4.15
N ARG A 93 -0.86 11.14 -3.76
CA ARG A 93 -0.34 12.42 -3.30
C ARG A 93 0.73 12.98 -4.24
N PRO A 94 0.96 14.30 -4.24
CA PRO A 94 1.97 14.92 -5.12
C PRO A 94 3.38 14.35 -4.94
N TRP A 95 3.70 13.89 -3.72
CA TRP A 95 5.01 13.31 -3.43
C TRP A 95 5.28 11.94 -4.05
N GLY A 96 4.26 11.29 -4.63
CA GLY A 96 4.45 10.11 -5.48
C GLY A 96 4.88 10.45 -6.91
N LEU A 97 4.79 11.72 -7.32
CA LEU A 97 5.20 12.19 -8.65
C LEU A 97 6.49 13.01 -8.61
N VAL A 98 6.71 13.75 -7.52
CA VAL A 98 7.90 14.59 -7.32
C VAL A 98 8.42 14.36 -5.90
N PHE A 99 9.72 14.14 -5.76
CA PHE A 99 10.30 13.95 -4.44
C PHE A 99 10.10 15.20 -3.56
N PRO A 100 9.61 15.03 -2.32
CA PRO A 100 9.43 16.15 -1.40
C PRO A 100 10.73 16.89 -1.11
N ARG A 101 10.63 18.19 -0.77
CA ARG A 101 11.79 19.05 -0.48
C ARG A 101 12.57 18.63 0.76
N TRP A 102 11.96 17.83 1.64
CA TRP A 102 12.62 17.28 2.83
C TRP A 102 13.50 16.06 2.53
N VAL A 103 13.49 15.51 1.31
CA VAL A 103 14.39 14.42 0.89
C VAL A 103 15.65 15.05 0.27
N PRO A 104 16.78 15.14 1.01
CA PRO A 104 17.90 16.00 0.60
C PRO A 104 18.53 15.58 -0.73
N ALA A 105 18.58 14.27 -1.01
CA ALA A 105 19.24 13.72 -2.20
C ALA A 105 18.43 13.84 -3.50
N PHE A 106 17.09 13.99 -3.43
CA PHE A 106 16.22 13.93 -4.61
C PHE A 106 15.20 15.08 -4.70
N SER A 107 15.24 16.04 -3.77
CA SER A 107 14.32 17.18 -3.71
C SER A 107 14.03 17.78 -5.09
N GLY A 108 12.74 17.82 -5.46
CA GLY A 108 12.27 18.45 -6.70
C GLY A 108 12.45 17.62 -7.97
N ARG A 109 13.08 16.43 -7.91
CA ARG A 109 13.18 15.52 -9.05
C ARG A 109 11.87 14.76 -9.26
N GLN A 110 11.56 14.45 -10.52
CA GLN A 110 10.43 13.57 -10.84
C GLN A 110 10.73 12.15 -10.35
N VAL A 111 9.74 11.51 -9.73
CA VAL A 111 9.85 10.13 -9.28
C VAL A 111 9.67 9.21 -10.49
N PRO A 112 10.63 8.31 -10.80
CA PRO A 112 10.45 7.33 -11.86
C PRO A 112 9.20 6.51 -11.62
N ARG A 113 8.30 6.50 -12.61
CA ARG A 113 6.97 5.87 -12.52
C ARG A 113 7.02 4.40 -12.05
N ILE A 114 8.06 3.66 -12.49
CA ILE A 114 8.25 2.25 -12.15
C ILE A 114 8.46 2.02 -10.65
N LEU A 115 9.04 2.99 -9.93
CA LEU A 115 9.28 2.88 -8.48
C LEU A 115 8.00 2.80 -7.67
N LEU A 116 6.86 3.26 -8.19
CA LEU A 116 5.57 3.13 -7.52
C LEU A 116 4.74 1.99 -8.10
N ILE A 117 4.79 1.78 -9.42
CA ILE A 117 3.99 0.75 -10.08
C ILE A 117 4.50 -0.65 -9.74
N ALA A 118 5.81 -0.90 -9.84
CA ALA A 118 6.37 -2.21 -9.58
C ALA A 118 6.04 -2.71 -8.16
N PRO A 119 6.33 -1.96 -7.07
CA PRO A 119 5.91 -2.40 -5.74
C PRO A 119 4.40 -2.37 -5.55
N GLY A 120 3.66 -1.45 -6.20
CA GLY A 120 2.20 -1.40 -6.09
C GLY A 120 1.55 -2.68 -6.63
N VAL A 121 1.99 -3.14 -7.80
CA VAL A 121 1.53 -4.40 -8.40
C VAL A 121 2.04 -5.59 -7.60
N ALA A 122 3.34 -5.62 -7.25
CA ALA A 122 3.92 -6.74 -6.51
C ALA A 122 3.23 -6.95 -5.15
N LEU A 123 3.03 -5.88 -4.38
CA LEU A 123 2.32 -5.96 -3.09
C LEU A 123 0.85 -6.33 -3.28
N SER A 124 0.17 -5.79 -4.30
CA SER A 124 -1.23 -6.17 -4.57
C SER A 124 -1.37 -7.66 -4.86
N VAL A 125 -0.48 -8.22 -5.70
CA VAL A 125 -0.47 -9.64 -6.05
C VAL A 125 -0.09 -10.50 -4.85
N ALA A 126 0.98 -10.15 -4.14
CA ALA A 126 1.45 -10.91 -2.98
C ALA A 126 0.39 -10.96 -1.87
N LEU A 127 -0.20 -9.81 -1.52
CA LEU A 127 -1.25 -9.71 -0.52
C LEU A 127 -2.52 -10.44 -0.97
N PHE A 128 -2.89 -10.38 -2.25
CA PHE A 128 -4.03 -11.13 -2.78
C PHE A 128 -3.80 -12.64 -2.69
N ALA A 129 -2.64 -13.12 -3.14
CA ALA A 129 -2.28 -14.53 -3.07
C ALA A 129 -2.30 -15.04 -1.62
N TYR A 130 -1.73 -14.27 -0.69
CA TYR A 130 -1.81 -14.56 0.74
C TYR A 130 -3.25 -14.61 1.25
N THR A 131 -4.09 -13.65 0.84
CA THR A 131 -5.51 -13.60 1.26
C THR A 131 -6.27 -14.82 0.79
N VAL A 132 -6.06 -15.24 -0.46
CA VAL A 132 -6.68 -16.45 -1.03
C VAL A 132 -6.17 -17.69 -0.30
N PHE A 133 -4.86 -17.79 -0.08
CA PHE A 133 -4.26 -18.89 0.66
C PHE A 133 -4.83 -19.00 2.08
N ALA A 134 -4.89 -17.89 2.81
CA ALA A 134 -5.49 -17.83 4.13
C ALA A 134 -6.97 -18.20 4.12
N ALA A 135 -7.74 -17.73 3.14
CA ALA A 135 -9.15 -18.08 2.99
C ALA A 135 -9.39 -19.57 2.72
N VAL A 136 -8.48 -20.23 1.98
CA VAL A 136 -8.56 -21.67 1.71
C VAL A 136 -8.20 -22.50 2.95
N LEU A 137 -7.20 -22.06 3.74
CA LEU A 137 -6.80 -22.79 4.95
C LEU A 137 -7.68 -22.52 6.16
N MET A 138 -8.37 -21.38 6.20
CA MET A 138 -9.17 -20.95 7.33
C MET A 138 -10.20 -21.99 7.82
N PRO A 139 -10.95 -22.70 6.95
CA PRO A 139 -11.88 -23.75 7.39
C PRO A 139 -11.19 -24.89 8.15
N LEU A 140 -9.93 -25.19 7.85
CA LEU A 140 -9.15 -26.23 8.53
C LEU A 140 -8.75 -25.83 9.95
N GLN A 141 -8.76 -24.53 10.26
CA GLN A 141 -8.41 -24.01 11.58
C GLN A 141 -9.60 -23.94 12.55
N TRP A 142 -10.85 -24.03 12.04
CA TRP A 142 -12.06 -23.73 12.81
C TRP A 142 -12.25 -24.56 14.09
N ASN A 143 -11.74 -25.79 14.11
CA ASN A 143 -11.79 -26.69 15.27
C ASN A 143 -10.43 -27.37 15.51
N ASN A 144 -9.34 -26.75 15.09
CA ASN A 144 -8.02 -27.32 15.27
C ASN A 144 -7.51 -27.02 16.69
N PRO A 145 -7.27 -28.04 17.55
CA PRO A 145 -6.75 -27.82 18.90
C PRO A 145 -5.32 -27.25 18.90
N ASP A 146 -4.59 -27.39 17.80
CA ASP A 146 -3.22 -26.87 17.66
C ASP A 146 -3.17 -25.45 17.07
N ALA A 147 -4.32 -24.78 16.89
CA ALA A 147 -4.37 -23.43 16.35
C ALA A 147 -4.01 -22.39 17.43
N ILE A 148 -2.91 -21.66 17.21
CA ILE A 148 -2.47 -20.59 18.11
C ILE A 148 -3.48 -19.42 18.15
N PHE A 149 -4.03 -19.04 17.00
CA PHE A 149 -4.93 -17.89 16.85
C PHE A 149 -6.37 -18.35 16.60
N ASP A 150 -7.35 -17.65 17.19
CA ASP A 150 -8.77 -17.95 17.01
C ASP A 150 -9.18 -17.84 15.54
N ALA A 151 -9.91 -18.82 15.01
CA ALA A 151 -10.40 -18.83 13.63
C ALA A 151 -11.21 -17.56 13.26
N ARG A 152 -11.83 -16.89 14.23
CA ARG A 152 -12.51 -15.60 14.04
C ARG A 152 -11.56 -14.47 13.65
N THR A 153 -10.32 -14.48 14.13
CA THR A 153 -9.29 -13.52 13.68
C THR A 153 -8.94 -13.75 12.21
N GLY A 154 -9.05 -15.00 11.74
CA GLY A 154 -8.96 -15.35 10.32
C GLY A 154 -10.03 -14.70 9.46
N ILE A 155 -11.31 -14.75 9.86
CA ILE A 155 -12.42 -14.07 9.15
C ILE A 155 -12.16 -12.57 9.07
N TYR A 156 -11.87 -11.97 10.22
CA TYR A 156 -11.55 -10.54 10.30
C TYR A 156 -10.38 -10.18 9.39
N GLY A 157 -9.30 -10.97 9.46
CA GLY A 157 -8.11 -10.83 8.64
C GLY A 157 -8.46 -10.84 7.15
N ILE A 158 -9.18 -11.85 6.67
CA ILE A 158 -9.54 -11.97 5.24
C ILE A 158 -10.32 -10.74 4.78
N GLY A 159 -11.37 -10.35 5.50
CA GLY A 159 -12.16 -9.16 5.15
C GLY A 159 -11.30 -7.90 5.09
N GLN A 160 -10.41 -7.74 6.05
CA GLN A 160 -9.50 -6.60 6.09
C GLN A 160 -8.47 -6.61 4.95
N PHE A 161 -7.85 -7.75 4.67
CA PHE A 161 -6.89 -7.88 3.59
C PHE A 161 -7.54 -7.63 2.23
N LEU A 162 -8.82 -8.00 2.03
CA LEU A 162 -9.55 -7.65 0.80
C LEU A 162 -9.73 -6.14 0.63
N ILE A 163 -10.04 -5.41 1.70
CA ILE A 163 -10.10 -3.94 1.66
C ILE A 163 -8.72 -3.37 1.31
N TRP A 164 -7.67 -3.92 1.92
CA TRP A 164 -6.30 -3.50 1.69
C TRP A 164 -5.85 -3.72 0.24
N VAL A 165 -5.98 -4.95 -0.25
CA VAL A 165 -5.62 -5.37 -1.60
C VAL A 165 -6.42 -4.59 -2.64
N GLY A 166 -7.74 -4.52 -2.47
CA GLY A 166 -8.61 -3.81 -3.40
C GLY A 166 -8.27 -2.32 -3.46
N GLY A 167 -8.06 -1.69 -2.30
CA GLY A 167 -7.69 -0.29 -2.22
C GLY A 167 -6.35 0.01 -2.91
N LEU A 168 -5.34 -0.83 -2.65
CA LEU A 168 -4.00 -0.69 -3.24
C LEU A 168 -4.01 -0.94 -4.75
N ALA A 169 -4.75 -1.95 -5.22
CA ALA A 169 -4.89 -2.26 -6.64
C ALA A 169 -5.58 -1.12 -7.40
N ILE A 170 -6.68 -0.57 -6.87
CA ILE A 170 -7.39 0.57 -7.46
C ILE A 170 -6.50 1.81 -7.52
N ALA A 171 -5.78 2.12 -6.43
CA ALA A 171 -4.86 3.25 -6.39
C ALA A 171 -3.71 3.08 -7.41
N THR A 172 -3.13 1.88 -7.47
CA THR A 172 -2.04 1.54 -8.42
C THR A 172 -2.50 1.63 -9.86
N HIS A 173 -3.69 1.12 -10.18
CA HIS A 173 -4.28 1.21 -11.52
C HIS A 173 -4.56 2.65 -11.92
N SER A 174 -5.15 3.44 -11.02
CA SER A 174 -5.39 4.87 -11.26
C SER A 174 -4.09 5.63 -11.50
N TYR A 175 -3.06 5.39 -10.68
CA TYR A 175 -1.74 5.98 -10.85
C TYR A 175 -1.13 5.60 -12.21
N THR A 176 -1.18 4.31 -12.55
CA THR A 176 -0.72 3.76 -13.83
C THR A 176 -1.39 4.48 -15.00
N ARG A 177 -2.71 4.63 -14.99
CA ARG A 177 -3.43 5.32 -16.09
C ARG A 177 -3.04 6.79 -16.20
N ARG A 178 -2.97 7.52 -15.07
CA ARG A 178 -2.66 8.96 -15.05
C ARG A 178 -1.25 9.27 -15.55
N THR A 179 -0.31 8.36 -15.35
CA THR A 179 1.12 8.54 -15.67
C THR A 179 1.54 7.87 -16.99
N ARG A 180 0.61 7.24 -17.72
CA ARG A 180 0.90 6.50 -18.97
C ARG A 180 1.21 7.38 -20.18
N ARG A 181 0.95 8.70 -20.12
CA ARG A 181 1.15 9.65 -21.22
C ARG A 181 2.53 10.34 -21.24
N ASN A 182 3.42 10.03 -20.30
CA ASN A 182 4.77 10.62 -20.22
C ASN A 182 5.85 9.72 -20.86
N ALA A 183 5.46 8.76 -21.70
CA ALA A 183 6.36 7.86 -22.41
C ALA A 183 6.06 7.98 -23.92
N GLY A 184 6.45 9.13 -24.46
CA GLY A 184 6.49 9.45 -25.89
C GLY A 184 7.66 10.38 -26.10
#